data_AF-A0A3D2LGB0-F1
#
_entry.id   AF-A0A3D2LGB0-F1
#
_cell.length_a   1.000
_cell.length_b   1.000
_cell.length_c   1.000
_cell.angle_alpha   90.00
_cell.angle_beta   90.00
_cell.angle_gamma   90.00
#
_symmetry.space_group_name_H-M   'P 1'
#
loop_
_entity.id
_entity.type
_entity.pdbx_description
1 polymer ?
#
loop_
_entity_poly.entity_id
_entity_poly.type
_entity_poly.pdbx_seq_one_letter_code
_entity_poly.pdbx_strand_id
1 'polypeptide(L)' 'NHVFTVDLEAQIVTGPDGEVYAFEVDAGRKANLMEGLDEIGSSMTAASEIDTFEARRRVSMPWLEKAS' A
#
# COMPACT_ATOMS: atom_id res chain seq x y z
N ASN A 1 -29.26 -9.46 -15.68
CA ASN A 1 -28.10 -8.87 -15.00
C ASN A 1 -27.39 -9.99 -14.26
N HIS A 2 -26.09 -10.17 -14.45
CA HIS A 2 -25.32 -11.22 -13.78
C HIS A 2 -24.43 -10.55 -12.72
N VAL A 3 -24.47 -11.05 -11.49
CA VAL A 3 -23.68 -10.52 -10.37
C VAL A 3 -22.56 -11.51 -10.07
N PHE A 4 -21.36 -10.96 -9.88
CA PHE A 4 -20.18 -11.70 -9.42
C PHE A 4 -19.73 -11.09 -8.10
N THR A 5 -19.30 -11.93 -7.17
CA THR A 5 -18.69 -11.50 -5.91
C THR A 5 -17.23 -11.88 -5.92
N VAL A 6 -16.35 -10.94 -5.57
CA VAL A 6 -14.91 -11.18 -5.46
C VAL A 6 -14.52 -11.00 -4.00
N ASP A 7 -13.95 -12.04 -3.41
CA ASP A 7 -13.34 -12.00 -2.09
C ASP A 7 -11.82 -12.08 -2.28
N LEU A 8 -11.15 -10.94 -2.06
CA LEU A 8 -9.71 -10.83 -2.20
C LEU A 8 -8.94 -11.48 -1.05
N GLU A 9 -9.52 -11.53 0.14
CA GLU A 9 -8.89 -12.13 1.31
C GLU A 9 -8.83 -13.65 1.15
N ALA A 10 -9.94 -14.27 0.77
CA ALA A 10 -10.03 -15.70 0.45
C ALA A 10 -9.49 -16.04 -0.95
N GLN A 11 -9.26 -15.05 -1.82
CA GLN A 11 -8.88 -15.19 -3.22
C GLN A 11 -9.84 -16.08 -4.02
N ILE A 12 -11.13 -15.77 -3.90
CA ILE A 12 -12.19 -16.48 -4.62
C ILE A 12 -13.09 -15.52 -5.38
N VAL A 13 -13.65 -16.02 -6.47
CA VAL A 13 -14.74 -15.39 -7.22
C VAL A 13 -15.95 -16.31 -7.16
N THR A 14 -17.09 -15.78 -6.75
CA THR A 14 -18.38 -16.47 -6.77
C THR A 14 -19.17 -16.01 -7.99
N GLY A 15 -19.51 -16.96 -8.85
CA GLY A 15 -20.32 -16.75 -10.05
C GLY A 15 -21.80 -16.53 -9.75
N PRO A 16 -22.59 -16.11 -10.75
CA PRO A 16 -24.03 -15.86 -10.60
C PRO A 16 -24.84 -17.12 -10.25
N ASP A 17 -24.27 -18.29 -10.51
CA ASP A 17 -24.76 -19.63 -10.20
C ASP A 17 -24.31 -20.14 -8.82
N GLY A 18 -23.47 -19.38 -8.12
CA GLY A 18 -22.86 -19.78 -6.85
C GLY A 18 -21.60 -20.61 -7.00
N GLU A 19 -21.11 -20.84 -8.22
CA GLU A 19 -19.88 -21.58 -8.44
C GLU A 19 -18.66 -20.77 -8.01
N VAL A 20 -17.69 -21.43 -7.37
CA VAL A 20 -16.55 -20.78 -6.73
C VAL A 20 -15.27 -21.08 -7.48
N TYR A 21 -14.55 -20.01 -7.83
CA TYR A 21 -13.31 -20.07 -8.57
C TYR A 21 -12.19 -19.47 -7.74
N ALA A 22 -11.13 -20.23 -7.49
CA ALA A 22 -9.93 -19.72 -6.82
C ALA A 22 -9.05 -18.95 -7.81
N PHE A 23 -8.35 -17.93 -7.32
CA PHE A 23 -7.32 -17.21 -8.05
C PHE A 23 -6.09 -16.96 -7.16
N GLU A 24 -5.00 -16.53 -7.78
CA GLU A 24 -3.76 -16.19 -7.08
C GLU A 24 -3.34 -14.76 -7.41
N VAL A 25 -2.89 -14.04 -6.39
CA VAL A 25 -2.24 -12.73 -6.51
C VAL A 25 -0.96 -12.75 -5.69
N ASP A 26 0.08 -12.07 -6.19
CA ASP A 26 1.30 -11.86 -5.43
C ASP A 26 1.03 -11.25 -4.05
N ALA A 27 1.73 -11.71 -3.02
CA ALA A 27 1.47 -11.33 -1.64
C ALA A 27 1.61 -9.81 -1.39
N GLY A 28 2.60 -9.16 -2.01
CA GLY A 28 2.77 -7.71 -1.89
C GLY A 28 1.64 -6.95 -2.56
N ARG A 29 1.21 -7.41 -3.74
CA ARG A 29 0.06 -6.82 -4.44
C ARG A 29 -1.25 -7.03 -3.68
N LYS A 30 -1.45 -8.20 -3.07
CA LYS A 30 -2.60 -8.48 -2.19
C LYS A 30 -2.61 -7.55 -0.98
N ALA A 31 -1.47 -7.39 -0.29
CA ALA A 31 -1.35 -6.48 0.85
C ALA A 31 -1.72 -5.04 0.45
N ASN A 32 -1.16 -4.53 -0.65
CA ASN A 32 -1.47 -3.20 -1.15
C ASN A 32 -2.98 -3.00 -1.43
N LEU A 33 -3.61 -3.97 -2.09
CA LEU A 33 -5.04 -3.92 -2.38
C LEU A 33 -5.91 -4.00 -1.11
N MET A 34 -5.50 -4.79 -0.11
CA MET A 34 -6.20 -4.91 1.17
C MET A 34 -6.07 -3.65 2.03
N GLU A 35 -4.91 -2.98 1.98
CA GLU A 35 -4.61 -1.76 2.73
C GLU A 35 -5.05 -0.48 1.99
N GLY A 36 -5.51 -0.61 0.74
CA GLY A 36 -5.87 0.53 -0.12
C GLY A 36 -4.66 1.38 -0.53
N LEU A 37 -3.45 0.80 -0.49
CA LEU A 37 -2.22 1.46 -0.91
C LEU A 37 -2.14 1.45 -2.44
N ASP A 38 -2.56 2.53 -3.07
CA ASP A 38 -2.08 2.86 -4.42
C ASP A 38 -0.63 3.39 -4.35
N GLU A 39 0.03 3.57 -5.50
CA GLU A 39 1.45 3.95 -5.66
C GLU A 39 1.93 5.11 -4.72
N ILE A 40 1.01 5.94 -4.22
CA ILE A 40 1.24 6.99 -3.21
C ILE A 40 1.52 6.44 -1.80
N GLY A 41 0.81 5.39 -1.37
CA GLY A 41 0.97 4.78 -0.04
C GLY A 41 2.36 4.20 0.22
N SER A 42 2.98 3.61 -0.81
CA SER A 42 4.36 3.11 -0.73
C SER A 42 5.41 4.22 -0.60
N SER A 43 5.09 5.45 -1.01
CA SER A 43 5.97 6.60 -0.74
C SER A 43 5.75 7.15 0.67
N MET A 44 4.52 7.06 1.20
CA MET A 44 4.20 7.48 2.56
C MET A 44 4.83 6.60 3.64
N THR A 45 5.14 5.32 3.35
CA THR A 45 5.91 4.48 4.30
C THR A 45 7.30 5.05 4.57
N ALA A 46 7.88 5.77 3.61
CA ALA A 46 9.17 6.45 3.79
C ALA A 46 9.06 7.73 4.63
N ALA A 47 7.86 8.23 4.95
CA ALA A 47 7.69 9.49 5.69
C ALA A 47 8.39 9.46 7.05
N SER A 48 8.31 8.35 7.79
CA SER A 48 8.98 8.23 9.09
C SER A 48 10.51 8.18 8.98
N GLU A 49 11.04 7.57 7.91
CA GLU A 49 12.47 7.53 7.63
C GLU A 49 12.99 8.89 7.17
N ILE A 50 12.19 9.62 6.37
CA ILE A 50 12.44 11.01 5.96
C ILE A 50 12.48 11.91 7.19
N ASP A 51 11.47 11.86 8.08
CA ASP A 51 11.42 12.65 9.31
C ASP A 51 12.64 12.38 10.20
N THR A 52 13.02 11.11 10.33
CA THR A 52 14.20 10.70 11.12
C THR A 52 15.49 11.23 10.52
N PHE A 53 15.63 11.16 9.20
CA PHE A 53 16.79 11.69 8.48
C PHE A 53 16.86 13.22 8.61
N GLU A 54 15.76 13.93 8.41
CA GLU A 54 15.68 15.39 8.55
C GLU A 54 15.98 15.85 9.98
N ALA A 55 15.45 15.17 10.99
CA ALA A 55 15.75 15.47 12.39
C ALA A 55 17.26 15.33 12.70
N ARG A 56 17.91 14.26 12.20
CA ARG A 56 19.36 14.07 12.35
C ARG A 56 20.15 15.12 11.57
N ARG A 57 19.71 15.47 10.36
CA ARG A 57 20.35 16.48 9.52
C ARG A 57 20.28 17.87 10.16
N ARG A 58 19.14 18.24 10.77
CA ARG A 58 18.99 19.51 11.50
C ARG A 58 20.01 19.67 12.63
N VAL A 59 20.26 18.59 13.38
CA VAL A 59 21.24 18.60 14.48
C VAL A 59 22.68 18.60 13.96
N SER A 60 22.98 17.80 12.93
CA SER A 60 24.35 17.61 12.43
C SER A 60 24.82 18.67 11.43
N MET A 61 23.89 19.35 10.76
CA MET A 61 24.17 20.34 9.71
C MET A 61 23.32 21.61 9.85
N PRO A 62 23.37 22.31 11.01
CA PRO A 62 22.51 23.47 11.28
C PRO A 62 22.71 24.64 10.30
N TRP A 63 23.84 24.71 9.59
CA TRP A 63 24.12 25.75 8.58
C TRP A 63 23.32 25.56 7.27
N LEU A 64 22.71 24.39 7.03
CA LEU A 64 21.88 24.15 5.84
C LEU A 64 20.42 24.58 6.00
N GLU A 65 19.95 24.85 7.22
CA GLU A 65 18.56 25.33 7.43
C GLU A 65 18.37 26.80 7.08
N LYS A 66 19.46 27.59 6.98
CA LYS A 66 19.40 28.99 6.55
C LYS A 66 19.84 29.16 5.10
N ALA A 67 18.92 28.84 4.19
CA ALA A 67 18.80 29.52 2.91
C ALA A 67 17.30 29.72 2.66
N SER A 68 16.76 30.79 3.24
CA SER A 68 15.42 31.31 2.93
C SER A 68 15.40 31.92 1.53
#